data_AF-B1VS21-F1
#
_entry.id   AF-B1VS21-F1
#
_cell.length_a   1.000
_cell.length_b   1.000
_cell.length_c   1.000
_cell.angle_alpha   90.00
_cell.angle_beta   90.00
_cell.angle_gamma   90.00
#
_symmetry.space_group_name_H-M   'P 1'
#
loop_
_entity.id
_entity.type
_entity.pdbx_description
1 polymer ?
#
loop_
_entity_poly.entity_id
_entity_poly.type
_entity_poly.pdbx_seq_one_letter_code
_entity_poly.pdbx_strand_id
1 'polypeptide(L)'
;MAAVPSLFSPFGPDPRDHVKIRRALATAVAAAVTAPVVLLSVTPAFADAKPVAQTQNKSSKPTIKELEAAAAAAQKAYEEAVKARDEAQATVRKALQELSEDSHPLVAAANAAKAAAKDAADAKDAADKAVAEAKKVIAELPADASEEQKTAAATALSEAEATATAAATAKTAADTKAEEAREAVTDARIEAARAAGAADKALEDALAAKIAADAALAKAIKEAEEEEEGEDCVPGDDLTAVVTGLPN
;
A
#
# COMPACT_ATOMS: atom_id res chain seq x y z
N MET A 1 58.85 4.63 27.86
CA MET A 1 57.91 4.86 28.99
C MET A 1 56.91 5.91 28.52
N ALA A 2 55.79 5.45 27.93
CA ALA A 2 54.58 6.23 27.67
C ALA A 2 53.47 5.19 27.41
N ALA A 3 52.46 5.18 28.26
CA ALA A 3 51.40 4.19 28.28
C ALA A 3 50.31 4.55 27.26
N VAL A 4 49.97 3.58 26.40
CA VAL A 4 48.81 3.62 25.49
C VAL A 4 47.57 3.23 26.30
N PRO A 5 46.50 4.03 26.35
CA PRO A 5 45.24 3.56 26.90
C PRO A 5 44.47 2.83 25.80
N SER A 6 44.45 1.50 25.91
CA SER A 6 43.51 0.62 25.25
C SER A 6 42.09 0.88 25.78
N LEU A 7 41.24 1.49 24.95
CA LEU A 7 39.80 1.53 25.16
C LEU A 7 39.12 0.80 24.01
N PHE A 8 39.25 -0.52 24.04
CA PHE A 8 38.42 -1.44 23.27
C PHE A 8 37.25 -1.84 24.18
N SER A 9 36.13 -1.12 24.06
CA SER A 9 34.87 -1.52 24.68
C SER A 9 34.10 -2.40 23.70
N PRO A 10 33.72 -3.64 24.08
CA PRO A 10 32.81 -4.45 23.29
C PRO A 10 31.38 -4.03 23.65
N PHE A 11 30.73 -3.26 22.80
CA PHE A 11 29.29 -3.02 22.89
C PHE A 11 28.65 -3.46 21.58
N GLY A 12 28.63 -4.78 21.38
CA GLY A 12 27.73 -5.40 20.41
C GLY A 12 26.34 -5.51 21.06
N PRO A 13 25.26 -5.01 20.43
CA PRO A 13 23.92 -5.38 20.85
C PRO A 13 23.68 -6.84 20.45
N ASP A 14 23.34 -7.66 21.44
CA ASP A 14 22.88 -9.04 21.27
C ASP A 14 21.70 -9.07 20.27
N PRO A 15 21.75 -9.85 19.18
CA PRO A 15 20.68 -9.94 18.22
C PRO A 15 19.69 -11.01 18.67
N ARG A 16 18.86 -10.78 19.70
CA ARG A 16 17.80 -11.75 20.02
C ARG A 16 16.66 -11.27 20.92
N ASP A 17 16.29 -9.99 20.87
CA ASP A 17 14.96 -9.58 21.34
C ASP A 17 14.01 -9.48 20.14
N HIS A 18 13.33 -10.59 19.90
CA HIS A 18 12.18 -10.67 19.01
C HIS A 18 11.12 -9.69 19.48
N VAL A 19 11.09 -8.52 18.84
CA VAL A 19 10.00 -7.56 18.92
C VAL A 19 8.76 -8.20 18.30
N LYS A 20 8.06 -9.00 19.12
CA LYS A 20 6.69 -9.48 18.87
C LYS A 20 5.74 -8.31 19.07
N ILE A 21 5.77 -7.33 18.16
CA ILE A 21 4.69 -6.34 18.04
C ILE A 21 3.53 -7.06 17.35
N ARG A 22 2.74 -7.71 18.21
CA ARG A 22 1.31 -8.01 18.11
C ARG A 22 0.72 -7.74 16.73
N ARG A 23 0.67 -8.80 15.90
CA ARG A 23 -0.29 -9.00 14.81
C ARG A 23 -1.73 -9.06 15.38
N ALA A 24 -2.23 -7.95 15.90
CA ALA A 24 -3.55 -7.85 16.51
C ALA A 24 -4.29 -6.62 15.97
N LEU A 25 -4.36 -6.47 14.64
CA LEU A 25 -5.21 -5.48 13.98
C LEU A 25 -5.30 -5.77 12.47
N ALA A 26 -5.83 -6.94 12.11
CA ALA A 26 -6.04 -7.29 10.69
C ALA A 26 -7.32 -8.10 10.40
N THR A 27 -8.23 -8.24 11.37
CA THR A 27 -9.38 -9.14 11.20
C THR A 27 -10.64 -8.59 11.87
N ALA A 28 -11.13 -7.43 11.43
CA ALA A 28 -12.41 -6.92 11.92
C ALA A 28 -13.27 -6.15 10.90
N VAL A 29 -12.85 -5.97 9.64
CA VAL A 29 -13.65 -5.25 8.62
C VAL A 29 -14.16 -6.17 7.50
N ALA A 30 -13.74 -7.43 7.44
CA ALA A 30 -14.12 -8.35 6.37
C ALA A 30 -15.50 -9.05 6.54
N ALA A 31 -16.29 -8.73 7.57
CA ALA A 31 -17.52 -9.47 7.89
C ALA A 31 -18.84 -8.74 7.56
N ALA A 32 -18.81 -7.51 7.02
CA ALA A 32 -20.03 -6.72 6.82
C ALA A 32 -20.42 -6.43 5.35
N VAL A 33 -19.58 -6.74 4.35
CA VAL A 33 -19.89 -6.48 2.92
C VAL A 33 -20.07 -7.77 2.11
N THR A 34 -20.00 -8.94 2.74
CA THR A 34 -20.39 -10.21 2.11
C THR A 34 -21.80 -10.62 2.52
N ALA A 35 -22.76 -9.71 2.39
CA ALA A 35 -24.11 -10.15 2.07
C ALA A 35 -24.13 -10.34 0.55
N PRO A 36 -24.12 -11.57 0.01
CA PRO A 36 -24.40 -11.72 -1.40
C PRO A 36 -25.82 -11.19 -1.59
N VAL A 37 -25.93 -10.06 -2.27
CA VAL A 37 -27.17 -9.65 -2.93
C VAL A 37 -27.37 -10.66 -4.06
N VAL A 38 -27.82 -11.86 -3.68
CA VAL A 38 -28.49 -12.79 -4.57
C VAL A 38 -29.83 -12.12 -4.84
N LEU A 39 -29.90 -11.30 -5.89
CA LEU A 39 -31.10 -10.98 -6.66
C LEU A 39 -30.70 -9.98 -7.74
N LEU A 40 -30.18 -10.50 -8.86
CA LEU A 40 -30.48 -10.12 -10.25
C LEU A 40 -29.39 -10.70 -11.15
N SER A 41 -29.59 -11.97 -11.48
CA SER A 41 -28.80 -12.76 -12.41
C SER A 41 -28.78 -12.12 -13.79
N VAL A 42 -27.65 -11.51 -14.16
CA VAL A 42 -27.21 -11.42 -15.55
C VAL A 42 -25.81 -12.02 -15.60
N THR A 43 -25.73 -13.34 -15.75
CA THR A 43 -24.50 -14.01 -16.18
C THR A 43 -24.58 -14.27 -17.68
N PRO A 44 -23.52 -14.04 -18.46
CA PRO A 44 -23.46 -14.48 -19.84
C PRO A 44 -23.05 -15.95 -19.90
N ALA A 45 -23.82 -16.72 -20.66
CA ALA A 45 -23.42 -17.90 -21.43
C ALA A 45 -22.63 -19.03 -20.73
N PHE A 46 -23.34 -20.11 -20.38
CA PHE A 46 -22.86 -21.46 -20.66
C PHE A 46 -23.98 -22.32 -21.26
N ALA A 47 -23.66 -22.93 -22.39
CA ALA A 47 -24.49 -23.84 -23.18
C ALA A 47 -24.68 -25.19 -22.47
N ASP A 48 -25.91 -25.70 -22.42
CA ASP A 48 -26.39 -26.90 -23.16
C ASP A 48 -27.79 -27.29 -22.65
N ALA A 49 -28.61 -27.89 -23.52
CA ALA A 49 -30.06 -27.80 -23.51
C ALA A 49 -30.79 -29.06 -23.03
N LYS A 50 -31.86 -28.90 -22.22
CA LYS A 50 -33.24 -29.30 -22.61
C LYS A 50 -34.31 -28.85 -21.60
N PRO A 51 -35.56 -28.58 -22.06
CA PRO A 51 -36.49 -27.69 -21.38
C PRO A 51 -37.51 -28.45 -20.53
N VAL A 52 -37.82 -27.92 -19.36
CA VAL A 52 -39.06 -28.23 -18.64
C VAL A 52 -39.89 -26.95 -18.56
N ALA A 53 -41.01 -27.00 -19.27
CA ALA A 53 -42.27 -26.28 -19.07
C ALA A 53 -42.24 -24.78 -18.72
N GLN A 54 -42.78 -24.00 -19.67
CA GLN A 54 -43.25 -22.64 -19.50
C GLN A 54 -44.13 -22.49 -18.25
N THR A 55 -43.69 -21.65 -17.31
CA THR A 55 -44.59 -20.71 -16.64
C THR A 55 -44.17 -19.32 -17.08
N GLN A 56 -44.96 -18.74 -17.97
CA GLN A 56 -45.04 -17.30 -18.15
C GLN A 56 -45.46 -16.69 -16.79
N ASN A 57 -44.48 -16.23 -16.01
CA ASN A 57 -44.71 -15.09 -15.15
C ASN A 57 -43.73 -14.03 -15.59
N LYS A 58 -44.31 -12.88 -15.94
CA LYS A 58 -43.70 -11.62 -16.35
C LYS A 58 -42.31 -11.48 -15.72
N SER A 59 -41.31 -11.14 -16.52
CA SER A 59 -40.05 -10.56 -16.04
C SER A 59 -40.38 -9.54 -14.95
N SER A 60 -40.20 -9.90 -13.68
CA SER A 60 -40.57 -9.06 -12.56
C SER A 60 -39.61 -7.88 -12.51
N LYS A 61 -39.93 -6.83 -13.28
CA LYS A 61 -39.31 -5.52 -13.17
C LYS A 61 -39.42 -5.12 -11.69
N PRO A 62 -38.32 -4.75 -11.02
CA PRO A 62 -38.36 -4.35 -9.62
C PRO A 62 -39.37 -3.21 -9.46
N THR A 63 -40.20 -3.30 -8.44
CA THR A 63 -41.21 -2.27 -8.14
C THR A 63 -40.51 -0.98 -7.69
N ILE A 64 -41.16 0.18 -7.88
CA ILE A 64 -40.61 1.48 -7.44
C ILE A 64 -40.25 1.44 -5.95
N LYS A 65 -41.08 0.80 -5.10
CA LYS A 65 -40.79 0.64 -3.67
C LYS A 65 -39.53 -0.18 -3.38
N GLU A 66 -39.25 -1.22 -4.17
CA GLU A 66 -38.02 -2.00 -4.04
C GLU A 66 -36.80 -1.18 -4.48
N LEU A 67 -36.93 -0.34 -5.51
CA LEU A 67 -35.89 0.58 -5.97
C LEU A 67 -35.63 1.72 -4.98
N GLU A 68 -36.65 2.26 -4.33
CA GLU A 68 -36.51 3.23 -3.23
C GLU A 68 -35.76 2.61 -2.04
N ALA A 69 -36.11 1.38 -1.66
CA ALA A 69 -35.40 0.66 -0.62
C ALA A 69 -33.94 0.39 -0.99
N ALA A 70 -33.67 0.04 -2.25
CA ALA A 70 -32.31 -0.16 -2.76
C ALA A 70 -31.49 1.14 -2.75
N ALA A 71 -32.07 2.27 -3.18
CA ALA A 71 -31.42 3.58 -3.14
C ALA A 71 -31.13 4.02 -1.70
N ALA A 72 -32.08 3.83 -0.78
CA ALA A 72 -31.87 4.13 0.65
C ALA A 72 -30.76 3.25 1.28
N ALA A 73 -30.71 1.97 0.92
CA ALA A 73 -29.65 1.07 1.36
C ALA A 73 -28.27 1.49 0.80
N ALA A 74 -28.21 1.88 -0.48
CA ALA A 74 -26.98 2.36 -1.11
C ALA A 74 -26.50 3.71 -0.51
N GLN A 75 -27.42 4.62 -0.20
CA GLN A 75 -27.12 5.85 0.53
C GLN A 75 -26.49 5.56 1.89
N LYS A 76 -27.10 4.64 2.66
CA LYS A 76 -26.56 4.26 3.97
C LYS A 76 -25.17 3.63 3.86
N ALA A 77 -24.96 2.75 2.88
CA ALA A 77 -23.66 2.15 2.62
C ALA A 77 -22.59 3.20 2.25
N TYR A 78 -22.96 4.22 1.45
CA TYR A 78 -22.08 5.34 1.14
C TYR A 78 -21.72 6.15 2.39
N GLU A 79 -22.67 6.47 3.26
CA GLU A 79 -22.40 7.19 4.52
C GLU A 79 -21.49 6.40 5.47
N GLU A 80 -21.68 5.09 5.56
CA GLU A 80 -20.79 4.21 6.32
C GLU A 80 -19.38 4.16 5.72
N ALA A 81 -19.26 4.12 4.39
CA ALA A 81 -17.98 4.17 3.69
C ALA A 81 -17.25 5.51 3.90
N VAL A 82 -17.98 6.64 3.92
CA VAL A 82 -17.40 7.96 4.26
C VAL A 82 -16.82 7.96 5.66
N LYS A 83 -17.57 7.48 6.67
CA LYS A 83 -17.08 7.39 8.06
C LYS A 83 -15.84 6.52 8.17
N ALA A 84 -15.87 5.34 7.56
CA ALA A 84 -14.74 4.41 7.55
C ALA A 84 -13.50 5.05 6.89
N ARG A 85 -13.69 5.80 5.79
CA ARG A 85 -12.62 6.53 5.12
C ARG A 85 -12.03 7.62 5.99
N ASP A 86 -12.85 8.39 6.70
CA ASP A 86 -12.36 9.46 7.56
C ASP A 86 -11.60 8.92 8.78
N GLU A 87 -12.07 7.81 9.37
CA GLU A 87 -11.36 7.10 10.44
C GLU A 87 -10.02 6.52 9.96
N ALA A 88 -9.98 5.92 8.77
CA ALA A 88 -8.75 5.43 8.15
C ALA A 88 -7.76 6.59 7.91
N GLN A 89 -8.23 7.69 7.33
CA GLN A 89 -7.42 8.89 7.07
C GLN A 89 -6.90 9.53 8.36
N ALA A 90 -7.70 9.59 9.43
CA ALA A 90 -7.23 10.06 10.74
C ALA A 90 -6.11 9.18 11.31
N THR A 91 -6.26 7.86 11.19
CA THR A 91 -5.27 6.88 11.63
C THR A 91 -3.96 7.04 10.85
N VAL A 92 -4.04 7.17 9.53
CA VAL A 92 -2.86 7.36 8.66
C VAL A 92 -2.16 8.67 8.95
N ARG A 93 -2.90 9.78 9.12
CA ARG A 93 -2.30 11.07 9.49
C ARG A 93 -1.55 10.98 10.81
N LYS A 94 -2.13 10.32 11.81
CA LYS A 94 -1.46 10.12 13.10
C LYS A 94 -0.18 9.29 12.96
N ALA A 95 -0.25 8.17 12.24
CA ALA A 95 0.93 7.32 12.00
C ALA A 95 2.03 8.09 11.25
N LEU A 96 1.68 8.85 10.22
CA LEU A 96 2.65 9.67 9.47
C LEU A 96 3.22 10.82 10.31
N GLN A 97 2.44 11.40 11.21
CA GLN A 97 2.91 12.40 12.17
C GLN A 97 3.93 11.79 13.13
N GLU A 98 3.62 10.63 13.72
CA GLU A 98 4.56 9.90 14.59
C GLU A 98 5.84 9.55 13.81
N LEU A 99 5.74 9.07 12.56
CA LEU A 99 6.88 8.79 11.68
C LEU A 99 7.63 10.04 11.17
N SER A 100 7.15 11.24 11.46
CA SER A 100 7.83 12.49 11.15
C SER A 100 8.70 12.99 12.30
N GLU A 101 8.52 12.43 13.50
CA GLU A 101 9.28 12.80 14.68
C GLU A 101 10.65 12.10 14.69
N ASP A 102 11.72 12.84 14.98
CA ASP A 102 13.06 12.26 15.11
C ASP A 102 13.17 11.25 16.26
N SER A 103 12.30 11.36 17.27
CA SER A 103 12.17 10.40 18.38
C SER A 103 11.53 9.08 17.99
N HIS A 104 10.90 8.99 16.82
CA HIS A 104 10.30 7.74 16.37
C HIS A 104 11.40 6.67 16.16
N PRO A 105 11.27 5.45 16.71
CA PRO A 105 12.35 4.47 16.72
C PRO A 105 12.94 4.16 15.33
N LEU A 106 12.10 4.05 14.30
CA LEU A 106 12.56 3.82 12.92
C LEU A 106 13.34 5.03 12.37
N VAL A 107 12.89 6.25 12.68
CA VAL A 107 13.52 7.48 12.20
C VAL A 107 14.85 7.70 12.93
N ALA A 108 14.86 7.51 14.25
CA ALA A 108 16.07 7.55 15.06
C ALA A 108 17.11 6.54 14.56
N ALA A 109 16.71 5.29 14.26
CA ALA A 109 17.58 4.28 13.71
C ALA A 109 18.12 4.67 12.32
N ALA A 110 17.28 5.20 11.43
CA ALA A 110 17.71 5.68 10.11
C ALA A 110 18.68 6.87 10.20
N ASN A 111 18.43 7.80 11.13
CA ASN A 111 19.31 8.94 11.39
C ASN A 111 20.67 8.48 11.94
N ALA A 112 20.68 7.55 12.89
CA ALA A 112 21.90 6.98 13.45
C ALA A 112 22.71 6.22 12.39
N ALA A 113 22.06 5.41 11.56
CA ALA A 113 22.72 4.68 10.48
C ALA A 113 23.30 5.64 9.42
N LYS A 114 22.57 6.70 9.07
CA LYS A 114 23.05 7.76 8.17
C LYS A 114 24.27 8.49 8.74
N ALA A 115 24.29 8.77 10.04
CA ALA A 115 25.45 9.39 10.70
C ALA A 115 26.66 8.45 10.65
N ALA A 116 26.47 7.16 10.99
CA ALA A 116 27.54 6.16 10.90
C ALA A 116 28.10 6.00 9.47
N ALA A 117 27.24 6.03 8.46
CA ALA A 117 27.66 6.02 7.05
C ALA A 117 28.49 7.25 6.68
N LYS A 118 28.10 8.44 7.19
CA LYS A 118 28.89 9.65 7.01
C LYS A 118 30.26 9.54 7.69
N ASP A 119 30.30 9.09 8.94
CA ASP A 119 31.57 8.94 9.68
C ASP A 119 32.50 7.93 8.98
N ALA A 120 31.95 6.84 8.45
CA ALA A 120 32.70 5.85 7.68
C ALA A 120 33.20 6.41 6.33
N ALA A 121 32.43 7.29 5.69
CA ALA A 121 32.88 8.01 4.49
C ALA A 121 34.04 8.96 4.81
N ASP A 122 33.91 9.76 5.87
CA ASP A 122 34.97 10.68 6.30
C ASP A 122 36.25 9.90 6.69
N ALA A 123 36.11 8.72 7.32
CA ALA A 123 37.23 7.83 7.63
C ALA A 123 37.91 7.25 6.37
N LYS A 124 37.14 6.87 5.35
CA LYS A 124 37.67 6.42 4.05
C LYS A 124 38.45 7.53 3.38
N ASP A 125 37.92 8.75 3.33
CA ASP A 125 38.60 9.88 2.71
C ASP A 125 39.93 10.21 3.42
N ALA A 126 39.96 10.10 4.75
CA ALA A 126 41.21 10.23 5.52
C ALA A 126 42.23 9.12 5.19
N ALA A 127 41.77 7.87 5.05
CA ALA A 127 42.64 6.75 4.71
C ALA A 127 43.19 6.85 3.28
N ASP A 128 42.37 7.24 2.31
CA ASP A 128 42.78 7.47 0.93
C ASP A 128 43.80 8.61 0.84
N LYS A 129 43.62 9.67 1.63
CA LYS A 129 44.60 10.75 1.76
C LYS A 129 45.94 10.25 2.31
N ALA A 130 45.92 9.40 3.33
CA ALA A 130 47.13 8.81 3.89
C ALA A 130 47.88 7.94 2.86
N VAL A 131 47.17 7.18 2.02
CA VAL A 131 47.78 6.44 0.90
C VAL A 131 48.45 7.38 -0.09
N ALA A 132 47.79 8.49 -0.44
CA ALA A 132 48.36 9.49 -1.35
C ALA A 132 49.62 10.14 -0.76
N GLU A 133 49.61 10.46 0.53
CA GLU A 133 50.76 11.01 1.25
C GLU A 133 51.92 10.00 1.33
N ALA A 134 51.66 8.73 1.61
CA ALA A 134 52.68 7.68 1.61
C ALA A 134 53.32 7.49 0.22
N LYS A 135 52.50 7.50 -0.85
CA LYS A 135 53.00 7.47 -2.24
C LYS A 135 53.87 8.69 -2.56
N LYS A 136 53.49 9.86 -2.07
CA LYS A 136 54.27 11.09 -2.22
C LYS A 136 55.63 10.98 -1.51
N VAL A 137 55.67 10.47 -0.27
CA VAL A 137 56.93 10.25 0.46
C VAL A 137 57.86 9.33 -0.32
N ILE A 138 57.35 8.24 -0.88
CA ILE A 138 58.15 7.33 -1.73
C ILE A 138 58.68 8.04 -2.97
N ALA A 139 57.87 8.88 -3.62
CA ALA A 139 58.28 9.63 -4.81
C ALA A 139 59.32 10.73 -4.52
N GLU A 140 59.34 11.28 -3.31
CA GLU A 140 60.27 12.32 -2.86
C GLU A 140 61.55 11.75 -2.23
N LEU A 141 61.66 10.43 -2.09
CA LEU A 141 62.90 9.79 -1.61
C LEU A 141 64.07 10.08 -2.55
N PRO A 142 65.21 10.56 -2.03
CA PRO A 142 66.39 10.78 -2.86
C PRO A 142 66.99 9.44 -3.34
N ALA A 143 67.74 9.47 -4.45
CA ALA A 143 68.29 8.26 -5.05
C ALA A 143 69.31 7.53 -4.14
N ASP A 144 69.97 8.27 -3.26
CA ASP A 144 70.91 7.78 -2.24
C ASP A 144 70.25 7.50 -0.88
N ALA A 145 68.91 7.49 -0.81
CA ALA A 145 68.18 7.08 0.39
C ALA A 145 68.64 5.69 0.85
N SER A 146 68.77 5.53 2.18
CA SER A 146 69.20 4.26 2.76
C SER A 146 68.15 3.16 2.55
N GLU A 147 68.58 1.91 2.56
CA GLU A 147 67.66 0.76 2.47
C GLU A 147 66.64 0.75 3.62
N GLU A 148 67.02 1.24 4.79
CA GLU A 148 66.13 1.41 5.94
C GLU A 148 65.03 2.45 5.65
N GLN A 149 65.37 3.58 5.03
CA GLN A 149 64.39 4.60 4.65
C GLN A 149 63.41 4.09 3.58
N LYS A 150 63.91 3.38 2.56
CA LYS A 150 63.08 2.77 1.52
C LYS A 150 62.13 1.72 2.10
N THR A 151 62.64 0.86 3.00
CA THR A 151 61.84 -0.17 3.67
C THR A 151 60.77 0.46 4.55
N ALA A 152 61.12 1.49 5.34
CA ALA A 152 60.16 2.19 6.19
C ALA A 152 59.04 2.85 5.36
N ALA A 153 59.37 3.49 4.23
CA ALA A 153 58.39 4.10 3.35
C ALA A 153 57.47 3.05 2.68
N ALA A 154 58.03 1.93 2.23
CA ALA A 154 57.26 0.82 1.66
C ALA A 154 56.30 0.19 2.70
N THR A 155 56.76 0.00 3.94
CA THR A 155 55.90 -0.46 5.03
C THR A 155 54.78 0.53 5.33
N ALA A 156 55.08 1.82 5.42
CA ALA A 156 54.08 2.86 5.66
C ALA A 156 53.01 2.89 4.54
N LEU A 157 53.40 2.72 3.28
CA LEU A 157 52.45 2.60 2.17
C LEU A 157 51.56 1.35 2.32
N SER A 158 52.16 0.19 2.61
CA SER A 158 51.41 -1.05 2.80
C SER A 158 50.38 -0.94 3.94
N GLU A 159 50.76 -0.34 5.07
CA GLU A 159 49.85 -0.08 6.20
C GLU A 159 48.74 0.91 5.84
N ALA A 160 49.06 1.97 5.10
CA ALA A 160 48.06 2.92 4.60
C ALA A 160 47.07 2.25 3.64
N GLU A 161 47.53 1.41 2.70
CA GLU A 161 46.67 0.70 1.75
C GLU A 161 45.77 -0.33 2.45
N ALA A 162 46.28 -1.01 3.47
CA ALA A 162 45.48 -1.90 4.31
C ALA A 162 44.39 -1.13 5.07
N THR A 163 44.73 0.04 5.63
CA THR A 163 43.79 0.93 6.34
C THR A 163 42.71 1.45 5.38
N ALA A 164 43.09 1.88 4.17
CA ALA A 164 42.13 2.33 3.15
C ALA A 164 41.17 1.21 2.73
N THR A 165 41.67 -0.02 2.57
CA THR A 165 40.82 -1.19 2.26
C THR A 165 39.82 -1.50 3.38
N ALA A 166 40.28 -1.43 4.65
CA ALA A 166 39.40 -1.62 5.80
C ALA A 166 38.35 -0.52 5.90
N ALA A 167 38.74 0.74 5.69
CA ALA A 167 37.83 1.89 5.71
C ALA A 167 36.80 1.82 4.57
N ALA A 168 37.20 1.41 3.37
CA ALA A 168 36.29 1.19 2.24
C ALA A 168 35.27 0.10 2.55
N THR A 169 35.69 -1.01 3.16
CA THR A 169 34.78 -2.09 3.59
C THR A 169 33.80 -1.61 4.66
N ALA A 170 34.29 -0.87 5.66
CA ALA A 170 33.45 -0.29 6.70
C ALA A 170 32.42 0.70 6.14
N LYS A 171 32.82 1.54 5.17
CA LYS A 171 31.91 2.45 4.47
C LYS A 171 30.80 1.68 3.76
N THR A 172 31.13 0.67 2.97
CA THR A 172 30.11 -0.15 2.28
C THR A 172 29.13 -0.76 3.28
N ALA A 173 29.61 -1.33 4.38
CA ALA A 173 28.75 -1.91 5.41
C ALA A 173 27.86 -0.86 6.10
N ALA A 174 28.36 0.35 6.33
CA ALA A 174 27.60 1.44 6.92
C ALA A 174 26.54 2.00 5.95
N ASP A 175 26.88 2.14 4.67
CA ASP A 175 25.96 2.56 3.60
C ASP A 175 24.79 1.57 3.46
N THR A 176 25.07 0.26 3.42
CA THR A 176 24.02 -0.78 3.37
C THR A 176 23.06 -0.66 4.56
N LYS A 177 23.59 -0.51 5.78
CA LYS A 177 22.74 -0.33 6.97
C LYS A 177 21.91 0.96 6.92
N ALA A 178 22.47 2.04 6.37
CA ALA A 178 21.75 3.30 6.21
C ALA A 178 20.61 3.18 5.18
N GLU A 179 20.81 2.38 4.12
CA GLU A 179 19.79 2.06 3.12
C GLU A 179 18.68 1.22 3.74
N GLU A 180 19.01 0.10 4.38
CA GLU A 180 18.04 -0.78 5.06
C GLU A 180 17.18 -0.02 6.09
N ALA A 181 17.81 0.85 6.89
CA ALA A 181 17.09 1.63 7.89
C ALA A 181 16.14 2.68 7.25
N ARG A 182 16.50 3.25 6.10
CA ARG A 182 15.62 4.15 5.34
C ARG A 182 14.48 3.41 4.67
N GLU A 183 14.73 2.21 4.14
CA GLU A 183 13.70 1.34 3.59
C GLU A 183 12.66 1.00 4.67
N ALA A 184 13.09 0.65 5.87
CA ALA A 184 12.17 0.37 6.98
C ALA A 184 11.24 1.56 7.32
N VAL A 185 11.75 2.80 7.28
CA VAL A 185 10.91 4.01 7.44
C VAL A 185 9.93 4.16 6.26
N THR A 186 10.40 3.87 5.05
CA THR A 186 9.60 4.00 3.82
C THR A 186 8.48 2.97 3.78
N ASP A 187 8.78 1.71 4.10
CA ASP A 187 7.81 0.62 4.17
C ASP A 187 6.72 0.92 5.20
N ALA A 188 7.09 1.45 6.37
CA ALA A 188 6.12 1.85 7.38
C ALA A 188 5.19 2.98 6.88
N ARG A 189 5.70 3.91 6.05
CA ARG A 189 4.86 4.94 5.39
C ARG A 189 3.95 4.34 4.32
N ILE A 190 4.45 3.39 3.54
CA ILE A 190 3.68 2.71 2.49
C ILE A 190 2.55 1.89 3.11
N GLU A 191 2.81 1.15 4.19
CA GLU A 191 1.80 0.39 4.92
C GLU A 191 0.69 1.30 5.46
N ALA A 192 1.06 2.46 6.04
CA ALA A 192 0.08 3.46 6.43
C ALA A 192 -0.75 3.94 5.22
N ALA A 193 -0.11 4.27 4.10
CA ALA A 193 -0.82 4.74 2.91
C ALA A 193 -1.75 3.68 2.28
N ARG A 194 -1.37 2.41 2.28
CA ARG A 194 -2.19 1.29 1.76
C ARG A 194 -3.53 1.18 2.49
N ALA A 195 -3.53 1.38 3.80
CA ALA A 195 -4.76 1.35 4.59
C ALA A 195 -5.74 2.46 4.18
N ALA A 196 -5.26 3.67 3.91
CA ALA A 196 -6.08 4.75 3.36
C ALA A 196 -6.58 4.44 1.95
N GLY A 197 -5.72 3.93 1.06
CA GLY A 197 -6.10 3.60 -0.31
C GLY A 197 -7.20 2.54 -0.41
N ALA A 198 -7.22 1.56 0.50
CA ALA A 198 -8.31 0.58 0.57
C ALA A 198 -9.65 1.24 0.97
N ALA A 199 -9.62 2.19 1.90
CA ALA A 199 -10.82 2.91 2.34
C ALA A 199 -11.33 3.90 1.27
N ASP A 200 -10.42 4.58 0.56
CA ASP A 200 -10.79 5.44 -0.57
C ASP A 200 -11.45 4.62 -1.69
N LYS A 201 -10.91 3.42 -2.00
CA LYS A 201 -11.54 2.51 -2.97
C LYS A 201 -12.95 2.05 -2.54
N ALA A 202 -13.12 1.70 -1.26
CA ALA A 202 -14.44 1.31 -0.74
C ALA A 202 -15.46 2.45 -0.84
N LEU A 203 -15.03 3.69 -0.64
CA LEU A 203 -15.85 4.88 -0.83
C LEU A 203 -16.24 5.08 -2.30
N GLU A 204 -15.31 4.91 -3.23
CA GLU A 204 -15.58 4.97 -4.67
C GLU A 204 -16.61 3.91 -5.10
N ASP A 205 -16.44 2.67 -4.66
CA ASP A 205 -17.36 1.56 -4.96
C ASP A 205 -18.76 1.84 -4.38
N ALA A 206 -18.84 2.35 -3.15
CA ALA A 206 -20.12 2.71 -2.52
C ALA A 206 -20.81 3.89 -3.22
N LEU A 207 -20.05 4.88 -3.68
CA LEU A 207 -20.57 6.01 -4.46
C LEU A 207 -21.11 5.53 -5.81
N ALA A 208 -20.40 4.65 -6.51
CA ALA A 208 -20.85 4.07 -7.77
C ALA A 208 -22.16 3.28 -7.59
N ALA A 209 -22.26 2.47 -6.53
CA ALA A 209 -23.48 1.73 -6.20
C ALA A 209 -24.67 2.67 -5.91
N LYS A 210 -24.44 3.76 -5.16
CA LYS A 210 -25.44 4.80 -4.91
C LYS A 210 -25.93 5.43 -6.22
N ILE A 211 -25.01 5.88 -7.08
CA ILE A 211 -25.36 6.50 -8.36
C ILE A 211 -26.19 5.54 -9.23
N ALA A 212 -25.82 4.26 -9.28
CA ALA A 212 -26.55 3.25 -10.03
C ALA A 212 -27.98 3.02 -9.48
N ALA A 213 -28.13 2.96 -8.15
CA ALA A 213 -29.44 2.79 -7.51
C ALA A 213 -30.35 4.00 -7.74
N ASP A 214 -29.81 5.22 -7.59
CA ASP A 214 -30.54 6.47 -7.85
C ASP A 214 -30.97 6.57 -9.33
N ALA A 215 -30.09 6.19 -10.26
CA ALA A 215 -30.40 6.19 -11.69
C ALA A 215 -31.48 5.16 -12.05
N ALA A 216 -31.45 3.96 -11.44
CA ALA A 216 -32.47 2.94 -11.64
C ALA A 216 -33.84 3.39 -11.13
N LEU A 217 -33.88 4.01 -9.95
CA LEU A 217 -35.10 4.58 -9.38
C LEU A 217 -35.66 5.70 -10.28
N ALA A 218 -34.83 6.65 -10.69
CA ALA A 218 -35.24 7.75 -11.56
C ALA A 218 -35.77 7.25 -12.92
N LYS A 219 -35.16 6.20 -13.47
CA LYS A 219 -35.63 5.57 -14.71
C LYS A 219 -37.02 4.92 -14.52
N ALA A 220 -37.21 4.18 -13.43
CA ALA A 220 -38.49 3.52 -13.16
C ALA A 220 -39.63 4.50 -12.91
N ILE A 221 -39.35 5.64 -12.26
CA ILE A 221 -40.33 6.72 -12.08
C ILE A 221 -40.75 7.29 -13.44
N LYS A 222 -39.79 7.63 -14.31
CA LYS A 222 -40.09 8.15 -15.66
C LYS A 222 -40.90 7.17 -16.50
N GLU A 223 -40.51 5.89 -16.50
CA GLU A 223 -41.25 4.86 -17.23
C GLU A 223 -42.68 4.68 -16.70
N ALA A 224 -42.90 4.86 -15.39
CA ALA A 224 -44.26 4.82 -14.82
C ALA A 224 -45.09 6.07 -15.16
N GLU A 225 -44.47 7.25 -15.22
CA GLU A 225 -45.13 8.48 -15.66
C GLU A 225 -45.53 8.43 -17.15
N GLU A 226 -44.68 7.85 -18.00
CA GLU A 226 -44.96 7.68 -19.44
C GLU A 226 -46.04 6.60 -19.73
N GLU A 227 -46.15 5.57 -18.87
CA GLU A 227 -47.21 4.55 -18.98
C GLU A 227 -48.60 5.10 -18.58
N GLU A 228 -48.68 6.00 -17.60
CA GLU A 228 -49.93 6.68 -17.19
C GLU A 228 -50.46 7.68 -18.24
N GLU A 229 -49.61 8.23 -19.12
CA GLU A 229 -50.05 9.07 -20.26
C GLU A 229 -50.52 8.25 -21.49
N GLY A 230 -50.42 6.92 -21.45
CA GLY A 230 -50.78 6.01 -22.55
C GLY A 230 -52.16 5.34 -22.45
N GLU A 231 -52.90 5.53 -21.36
CA GLU A 231 -54.18 4.86 -21.10
C GLU A 231 -55.41 5.71 -21.50
N ASP A 232 -55.50 6.01 -22.80
CA ASP A 232 -56.78 6.28 -23.47
C ASP A 232 -57.10 5.13 -24.45
N CYS A 233 -56.89 3.89 -24.02
CA CYS A 233 -57.39 2.70 -24.72
C CYS A 233 -58.83 2.44 -24.29
N VAL A 234 -59.76 3.19 -24.89
CA VAL A 234 -61.19 2.89 -24.82
C VAL A 234 -61.45 1.54 -25.52
N PRO A 235 -62.03 0.53 -24.85
CA PRO A 235 -62.48 -0.68 -25.53
C PRO A 235 -63.56 -0.30 -26.53
N GLY A 236 -63.32 -0.52 -27.83
CA GLY A 236 -64.34 -0.30 -28.84
C GLY A 236 -65.52 -1.26 -28.63
N ASP A 237 -66.73 -0.72 -28.54
CA ASP A 237 -67.99 -1.45 -28.28
C ASP A 237 -68.37 -2.52 -29.35
N ASP A 238 -67.53 -2.74 -30.37
CA ASP A 238 -67.89 -3.49 -31.58
C ASP A 238 -67.37 -4.94 -31.64
N LEU A 239 -66.75 -5.48 -30.58
CA LEU A 239 -66.24 -6.86 -30.59
C LEU A 239 -67.18 -7.85 -29.88
N THR A 240 -68.28 -8.21 -30.54
CA THR A 240 -69.05 -9.42 -30.19
C THR A 240 -68.75 -10.54 -31.18
N ALA A 241 -68.05 -11.58 -30.74
CA ALA A 241 -67.83 -12.78 -31.53
C ALA A 241 -68.93 -13.82 -31.24
N VAL A 242 -69.83 -14.04 -32.20
CA VAL A 242 -70.82 -15.12 -32.13
C VAL A 242 -70.13 -16.45 -32.48
N VAL A 243 -70.00 -17.34 -31.49
CA VAL A 243 -69.51 -18.70 -31.71
C VAL A 243 -70.61 -19.53 -32.37
N THR A 244 -70.41 -19.93 -33.63
CA THR A 244 -71.26 -20.92 -34.31
C THR A 244 -70.50 -22.22 -34.48
N GLY A 245 -71.05 -23.30 -33.91
CA GLY A 245 -70.67 -24.68 -34.22
C GLY A 245 -69.99 -25.46 -33.09
N LEU A 246 -70.78 -26.10 -32.22
CA LEU A 246 -70.39 -27.39 -31.66
C LEU A 246 -70.97 -28.48 -32.58
N PRO A 247 -70.19 -29.42 -33.12
CA PRO A 247 -70.74 -30.67 -33.61
C PRO A 247 -71.14 -31.56 -32.43
N ASN A 248 -72.35 -32.15 -32.50
CA ASN A 248 -72.87 -33.14 -31.54
C ASN A 248 -71.99 -34.39 -31.44
#